data_AF-A0A2H0AHT7-F1
#
_entry.id   AF-A0A2H0AHT7-F1
#
_cell.length_a   1.000
_cell.length_b   1.000
_cell.length_c   1.000
_cell.angle_alpha   90.00
_cell.angle_beta   90.00
_cell.angle_gamma   90.00
#
_symmetry.space_group_name_H-M   'P 1'
#
loop_
_entity.id
_entity.type
_entity.pdbx_description
1 polymer ?
#
loop_
_entity_poly.entity_id
_entity_poly.type
_entity_poly.pdbx_seq_one_letter_code
_entity_poly.pdbx_strand_id
1 'polypeptide(L)'
;HIYDFSTRVASLIFRDFDLGGENRRHLRHLIRPSLGYVFTSQADQTALPDFDLLDRLQKRNSMELGLHQFFSLAGVRPDGTAFQRDLGFIKIHQDYDLQEGRRDLATGENALHPWSDIFFDFDLRPLQDLRFRYLTELNVYGEGVPNYEFRTRYTGQRGNRLTLDYRYIRGFAHELDFALGTRLSDRLFAEAATAWSLLADRIVSENLRLVYHPSCWSMTLETTRTEEDQRFMVIFSLDGIGTVFEWGSR
;
A
#
# COMPACT_ATOMS: atom_id res chain seq x y z
N HIS A 1 -13.92 28.43 18.17
CA HIS A 1 -13.81 27.06 18.72
C HIS A 1 -14.13 26.07 17.63
N ILE A 2 -13.35 24.99 17.52
CA ILE A 2 -13.58 23.88 16.58
C ILE A 2 -14.13 22.71 17.39
N TYR A 3 -15.27 22.18 16.97
CA TYR A 3 -15.86 20.96 17.50
C TYR A 3 -15.61 19.82 16.51
N ASP A 4 -15.16 18.69 17.04
CA ASP A 4 -15.00 17.45 16.29
C ASP A 4 -15.82 16.35 16.98
N PHE A 5 -16.54 15.57 16.18
CA PHE A 5 -17.27 14.41 16.64
C PHE A 5 -17.13 13.31 15.59
N SER A 6 -16.74 12.12 16.04
CA SER A 6 -16.77 10.92 15.20
C SER A 6 -17.38 9.74 15.95
N THR A 7 -18.12 8.91 15.22
CA THR A 7 -18.66 7.65 15.72
C THR A 7 -18.57 6.60 14.63
N ARG A 8 -18.33 5.35 15.00
CA ARG A 8 -18.31 4.22 14.06
C ARG A 8 -18.92 3.00 14.72
N VAL A 9 -19.89 2.41 14.04
CA VAL A 9 -20.51 1.15 14.42
C VAL A 9 -20.13 0.09 13.40
N ALA A 10 -19.80 -1.10 13.86
CA ALA A 10 -19.46 -2.22 12.99
C ALA A 10 -20.01 -3.52 13.57
N SER A 11 -20.41 -4.44 12.71
CA SER A 11 -20.72 -5.82 13.08
C SER A 11 -19.59 -6.75 12.64
N LEU A 12 -19.38 -7.85 13.34
CA LEU A 12 -18.42 -8.88 12.96
C LEU A 12 -19.19 -10.18 12.72
N ILE A 13 -19.14 -10.66 11.48
CA ILE A 13 -19.77 -11.91 11.06
C ILE A 13 -18.63 -12.79 10.56
N PHE A 14 -18.50 -14.01 11.06
CA PHE A 14 -17.47 -14.91 10.58
C PHE A 14 -17.98 -16.33 10.41
N ARG A 15 -17.31 -17.07 9.53
CA ARG A 15 -17.54 -18.49 9.31
C ARG A 15 -16.22 -19.21 9.13
N ASP A 16 -16.11 -20.35 9.80
CA ASP A 16 -15.03 -21.31 9.59
C ASP A 16 -15.51 -22.36 8.58
N PHE A 17 -14.78 -22.50 7.49
CA PHE A 17 -15.01 -23.50 6.46
C PHE A 17 -13.97 -24.60 6.60
N ASP A 18 -14.42 -25.81 6.94
CA ASP A 18 -13.54 -26.97 6.94
C ASP A 18 -13.04 -27.27 5.52
N LEU A 19 -11.72 -27.38 5.37
CA LEU A 19 -11.06 -27.69 4.10
C LEU A 19 -10.75 -29.18 3.95
N GLY A 20 -11.09 -30.00 4.95
CA GLY A 20 -10.86 -31.42 4.98
C GLY A 20 -9.38 -31.84 5.10
N GLY A 21 -9.20 -33.15 5.20
CA GLY A 21 -7.91 -33.81 5.39
C GLY A 21 -7.52 -33.99 6.86
N GLU A 22 -6.40 -34.68 7.09
CA GLU A 22 -5.96 -35.14 8.42
C GLU A 22 -5.58 -33.99 9.37
N ASN A 23 -5.23 -32.83 8.82
CA ASN A 23 -4.63 -31.69 9.55
C ASN A 23 -5.64 -30.68 10.11
N ARG A 24 -6.93 -31.03 10.19
CA ARG A 24 -8.02 -30.17 10.73
C ARG A 24 -7.97 -28.73 10.19
N ARG A 25 -7.73 -28.60 8.89
CA ARG A 25 -7.53 -27.30 8.24
C ARG A 25 -8.87 -26.61 8.03
N HIS A 26 -8.96 -25.34 8.39
CA HIS A 26 -10.13 -24.52 8.15
C HIS A 26 -9.75 -23.14 7.61
N LEU A 27 -10.57 -22.64 6.69
CA LEU A 27 -10.54 -21.26 6.20
C LEU A 27 -11.54 -20.45 7.02
N ARG A 28 -11.05 -19.48 7.77
CA ARG A 28 -11.89 -18.48 8.43
C ARG A 28 -12.11 -17.30 7.49
N HIS A 29 -13.36 -17.00 7.19
CA HIS A 29 -13.80 -15.78 6.50
C HIS A 29 -14.52 -14.89 7.50
N LEU A 30 -14.05 -13.66 7.66
CA LEU A 30 -14.69 -12.64 8.49
C LEU A 30 -15.16 -11.51 7.59
N ILE A 31 -16.42 -11.10 7.76
CA ILE A 31 -17.04 -9.95 7.12
C ILE A 31 -17.35 -8.92 8.21
N ARG A 32 -16.92 -7.68 7.98
CA ARG A 32 -17.11 -6.53 8.85
C ARG A 32 -17.79 -5.41 8.07
N PRO A 33 -19.14 -5.36 8.04
CA PRO A 33 -19.84 -4.15 7.63
C PRO A 33 -19.68 -3.07 8.71
N SER A 34 -19.51 -1.82 8.29
CA SER A 34 -19.38 -0.67 9.18
C SER A 34 -20.08 0.57 8.63
N LEU A 35 -20.59 1.38 9.55
CA LEU A 35 -21.10 2.73 9.30
C LEU A 35 -20.33 3.70 10.21
N GLY A 36 -19.63 4.64 9.62
CA GLY A 36 -18.97 5.75 10.28
C GLY A 36 -19.73 7.05 10.07
N TYR A 37 -19.61 7.96 11.03
CA TYR A 37 -20.04 9.35 10.90
C TYR A 37 -18.94 10.25 11.45
N VAL A 38 -18.59 11.30 10.69
CA VAL A 38 -17.58 12.28 11.08
C VAL A 38 -18.14 13.69 10.87
N PHE A 39 -18.00 14.52 11.90
CA PHE A 39 -18.36 15.92 11.90
C PHE A 39 -17.21 16.77 12.42
N THR A 40 -16.81 17.76 11.64
CA THR A 40 -15.84 18.78 12.05
C THR A 40 -16.46 20.14 11.72
N SER A 41 -16.67 20.97 12.75
CA SER A 41 -17.31 22.28 12.59
C SER A 41 -16.42 23.25 11.82
N GLN A 42 -17.02 24.21 11.15
CA GLN A 42 -16.30 25.34 10.55
C GLN A 42 -15.87 26.33 11.63
N ALA A 43 -14.61 26.74 11.61
CA ALA A 43 -14.12 27.91 12.34
C ALA A 43 -13.43 28.87 11.38
N ASP A 44 -13.47 30.16 11.72
CA ASP A 44 -12.69 31.18 11.02
C ASP A 44 -11.20 30.93 11.30
N GLN A 45 -10.49 30.56 10.24
CA GLN A 45 -9.06 30.22 10.24
C GLN A 45 -8.27 31.19 9.35
N THR A 46 -8.87 32.34 8.97
CA THR A 46 -8.26 33.32 8.06
C THR A 46 -7.02 34.02 8.64
N ALA A 47 -6.93 34.09 9.98
CA ALA A 47 -5.79 34.64 10.69
C ALA A 47 -4.66 33.61 10.94
N LEU A 48 -4.85 32.34 10.55
CA LEU A 48 -3.83 31.31 10.69
C LEU A 48 -2.89 31.35 9.47
N PRO A 49 -1.56 31.37 9.69
CA PRO A 49 -0.60 31.17 8.61
C PRO A 49 -0.76 29.77 8.00
N ASP A 50 -0.45 29.67 6.71
CA ASP A 50 -0.63 28.45 5.91
C ASP A 50 0.74 27.78 5.72
N PHE A 51 1.11 26.87 6.64
CA PHE A 51 2.37 26.13 6.56
C PHE A 51 2.15 24.68 6.11
N ASP A 52 1.09 24.01 6.58
CA ASP A 52 0.73 22.65 6.17
C ASP A 52 -0.79 22.35 6.17
N LEU A 53 -1.15 21.13 5.73
CA LEU A 53 -2.55 20.66 5.64
C LEU A 53 -3.24 20.48 7.00
N LEU A 54 -2.53 20.54 8.12
CA LEU A 54 -3.08 20.45 9.48
C LEU A 54 -3.44 21.84 10.03
N ASP A 55 -2.87 22.91 9.48
CA ASP A 55 -3.18 24.31 9.87
C ASP A 55 -4.60 24.73 9.50
N ARG A 56 -5.20 24.06 8.51
CA ARG A 56 -6.58 24.30 8.07
C ARG A 56 -7.43 23.06 8.19
N LEU A 57 -8.18 22.99 9.28
CA LEU A 57 -9.18 21.94 9.47
C LEU A 57 -10.37 22.19 8.53
N GLN A 58 -10.54 21.28 7.56
CA GLN A 58 -11.68 21.29 6.65
C GLN A 58 -12.95 20.94 7.40
N LYS A 59 -14.01 21.71 7.16
CA LYS A 59 -15.35 21.39 7.66
C LYS A 59 -15.76 20.04 7.07
N ARG A 60 -16.18 19.12 7.92
CA ARG A 60 -16.60 17.76 7.51
C ARG A 60 -17.95 17.44 8.11
N ASN A 61 -18.81 16.78 7.33
CA ASN A 61 -20.05 16.20 7.81
C ASN A 61 -20.38 15.06 6.85
N SER A 62 -19.84 13.88 7.13
CA SER A 62 -19.92 12.76 6.20
C SER A 62 -20.26 11.45 6.90
N MET A 63 -20.85 10.54 6.14
CA MET A 63 -21.06 9.15 6.52
C MET A 63 -20.11 8.26 5.71
N GLU A 64 -19.44 7.33 6.38
CA GLU A 64 -18.55 6.33 5.77
C GLU A 64 -19.27 4.98 5.76
N LEU A 65 -19.48 4.40 4.59
CA LEU A 65 -19.98 3.03 4.43
C LEU A 65 -18.80 2.12 4.13
N GLY A 66 -18.59 1.10 4.96
CA GLY A 66 -17.48 0.15 4.82
C GLY A 66 -17.93 -1.30 4.78
N LEU A 67 -17.34 -2.09 3.90
CA LEU A 67 -17.46 -3.55 3.86
C LEU A 67 -16.07 -4.17 3.76
N HIS A 68 -15.58 -4.70 4.88
CA HIS A 68 -14.26 -5.32 4.95
C HIS A 68 -14.38 -6.83 5.09
N GLN A 69 -13.58 -7.57 4.35
CA GLN A 69 -13.51 -9.01 4.38
C GLN A 69 -12.08 -9.44 4.71
N PHE A 70 -11.92 -10.41 5.60
CA PHE A 70 -10.62 -10.93 6.04
C PHE A 70 -10.62 -12.45 5.90
N PHE A 71 -9.49 -13.00 5.46
CA PHE A 71 -9.33 -14.42 5.18
C PHE A 71 -8.12 -14.94 5.95
N SER A 72 -8.30 -16.01 6.71
CA SER A 72 -7.18 -16.67 7.39
C SER A 72 -7.32 -18.19 7.32
N LEU A 73 -6.18 -18.86 7.21
CA LEU A 73 -6.06 -20.31 7.24
C LEU A 73 -5.54 -20.73 8.60
N ALA A 74 -6.18 -21.70 9.23
CA ALA A 74 -5.68 -22.31 10.45
C ALA A 74 -5.82 -23.83 10.40
N GLY A 75 -5.03 -24.52 11.23
CA GLY A 75 -5.02 -25.97 11.30
C GLY A 75 -3.95 -26.49 12.23
N VAL A 76 -3.67 -27.79 12.14
CA VAL A 76 -2.66 -28.49 12.94
C VAL A 76 -1.64 -29.12 12.00
N ARG A 77 -0.35 -28.95 12.31
CA ARG A 77 0.75 -29.59 11.57
C ARG A 77 0.91 -31.06 12.00
N PRO A 78 1.63 -31.90 11.22
CA PRO A 78 1.86 -33.30 11.58
C PRO A 78 2.52 -33.53 12.95
N ASP A 79 3.32 -32.56 13.43
CA ASP A 79 3.95 -32.58 14.75
C ASP A 79 3.01 -32.19 15.90
N GLY A 80 1.73 -31.97 15.61
CA GLY A 80 0.71 -31.54 16.57
C GLY A 80 0.67 -30.04 16.84
N THR A 81 1.55 -29.24 16.23
CA THR A 81 1.57 -27.79 16.44
C THR A 81 0.44 -27.09 15.68
N ALA A 82 -0.32 -26.25 16.37
CA ALA A 82 -1.33 -25.41 15.72
C ALA A 82 -0.64 -24.32 14.89
N PHE A 83 -1.22 -23.99 13.73
CA PHE A 83 -0.79 -22.86 12.91
C PHE A 83 -1.97 -21.99 12.54
N GLN A 84 -1.70 -20.69 12.39
CA GLN A 84 -2.60 -19.72 11.79
C GLN A 84 -1.81 -18.87 10.81
N ARG A 85 -2.44 -18.54 9.68
CA ARG A 85 -1.85 -17.77 8.60
C ARG A 85 -2.88 -16.80 8.07
N ASP A 86 -2.55 -15.51 8.09
CA ASP A 86 -3.33 -14.48 7.41
C ASP A 86 -3.19 -14.65 5.88
N LEU A 87 -4.30 -14.81 5.18
CA LEU A 87 -4.36 -14.86 3.73
C LEU A 87 -4.64 -13.48 3.13
N GLY A 88 -5.03 -12.50 3.96
CA GLY A 88 -5.22 -11.12 3.57
C GLY A 88 -6.67 -10.64 3.69
N PHE A 89 -6.95 -9.53 3.03
CA PHE A 89 -8.22 -8.82 3.12
C PHE A 89 -8.67 -8.19 1.80
N ILE A 90 -9.96 -7.87 1.78
CA ILE A 90 -10.60 -7.02 0.77
C ILE A 90 -11.37 -5.95 1.52
N LYS A 91 -11.04 -4.68 1.32
CA LYS A 91 -11.75 -3.55 1.92
C LYS A 91 -12.36 -2.72 0.83
N ILE A 92 -13.64 -2.43 0.99
CA ILE A 92 -14.40 -1.53 0.13
C ILE A 92 -15.00 -0.48 1.05
N HIS A 93 -14.84 0.79 0.72
CA HIS A 93 -15.56 1.85 1.42
C HIS A 93 -15.92 2.99 0.48
N GLN A 94 -16.91 3.77 0.89
CA GLN A 94 -17.36 4.95 0.19
C GLN A 94 -17.90 5.95 1.21
N ASP A 95 -17.59 7.23 1.00
CA ASP A 95 -18.08 8.32 1.81
C ASP A 95 -19.27 9.01 1.15
N TYR A 96 -20.15 9.56 1.98
CA TYR A 96 -21.25 10.43 1.60
C TYR A 96 -21.16 11.75 2.36
N ASP A 97 -20.96 12.86 1.65
CA ASP A 97 -20.99 14.21 2.18
C ASP A 97 -22.45 14.67 2.36
N LEU A 98 -22.84 14.82 3.62
CA LEU A 98 -24.18 15.25 4.02
C LEU A 98 -24.45 16.73 3.77
N GLN A 99 -23.41 17.56 3.67
CA GLN A 99 -23.56 18.96 3.33
C GLN A 99 -23.79 19.11 1.84
N GLU A 100 -22.97 18.48 1.01
CA GLU A 100 -23.14 18.51 -0.45
C GLU A 100 -24.49 17.89 -0.82
N GLY A 101 -24.89 16.79 -0.18
CA GLY A 101 -26.20 16.16 -0.41
C GLY A 101 -27.40 17.04 -0.03
N ARG A 102 -27.20 18.14 0.70
CA ARG A 102 -28.23 19.11 1.13
C ARG A 102 -28.04 20.49 0.52
N ARG A 103 -27.08 20.67 -0.40
CA ARG A 103 -26.81 21.96 -1.04
C ARG A 103 -27.96 22.31 -1.99
N ASP A 104 -28.48 23.52 -1.85
CA ASP A 104 -29.44 24.08 -2.79
C ASP A 104 -28.71 24.47 -4.08
N LEU A 105 -29.16 23.95 -5.23
CA LEU A 105 -28.58 24.26 -6.54
C LEU A 105 -29.15 25.57 -7.07
N ALA A 106 -28.29 26.58 -7.26
CA ALA A 106 -28.67 27.78 -8.01
C ALA A 106 -28.60 27.52 -9.53
N THR A 107 -29.30 28.36 -10.31
CA THR A 107 -29.28 28.25 -11.77
C THR A 107 -27.86 28.46 -12.32
N GLY A 108 -27.34 27.46 -13.04
CA GLY A 108 -26.00 27.49 -13.62
C GLY A 108 -24.91 26.84 -12.76
N GLU A 109 -25.24 26.30 -11.58
CA GLU A 109 -24.30 25.54 -10.76
C GLU A 109 -24.13 24.10 -11.23
N ASN A 110 -22.97 23.52 -10.89
CA ASN A 110 -22.70 22.10 -11.10
C ASN A 110 -23.65 21.23 -10.29
N ALA A 111 -24.01 20.07 -10.86
CA ALA A 111 -24.80 19.04 -10.18
C ALA A 111 -24.17 18.63 -8.84
N LEU A 112 -24.99 18.07 -7.94
CA LEU A 112 -24.53 17.60 -6.64
C LEU A 112 -23.60 16.39 -6.80
N HIS A 113 -22.49 16.39 -6.07
CA HIS A 113 -21.55 15.27 -6.01
C HIS A 113 -21.33 14.79 -4.56
N PRO A 114 -22.38 14.28 -3.88
CA PRO A 114 -22.30 13.98 -2.45
C PRO A 114 -21.57 12.66 -2.14
N TRP A 115 -21.58 11.69 -3.05
CA TRP A 115 -20.80 10.47 -2.92
C TRP A 115 -19.34 10.70 -3.29
N SER A 116 -18.41 10.12 -2.53
CA SER A 116 -17.03 9.98 -2.98
C SER A 116 -16.90 8.90 -4.05
N ASP A 117 -15.69 8.78 -4.59
CA ASP A 117 -15.25 7.57 -5.27
C ASP A 117 -15.36 6.36 -4.35
N ILE A 118 -15.53 5.18 -4.95
CA ILE A 118 -15.50 3.91 -4.21
C ILE A 118 -14.04 3.48 -4.09
N PHE A 119 -13.57 3.36 -2.86
CA PHE A 119 -12.21 2.96 -2.56
C PHE A 119 -12.13 1.45 -2.40
N PHE A 120 -11.13 0.84 -3.05
CA PHE A 120 -10.83 -0.57 -2.93
C PHE A 120 -9.39 -0.80 -2.46
N ASP A 121 -9.21 -1.61 -1.42
CA ASP A 121 -7.90 -2.07 -0.93
C ASP A 121 -7.90 -3.59 -0.77
N PHE A 122 -7.14 -4.25 -1.62
CA PHE A 122 -6.94 -5.70 -1.62
C PHE A 122 -5.51 -5.99 -1.18
N ASP A 123 -5.33 -6.80 -0.15
CA ASP A 123 -4.03 -7.36 0.23
C ASP A 123 -4.20 -8.86 0.29
N LEU A 124 -3.50 -9.62 -0.57
CA LEU A 124 -3.67 -11.06 -0.67
C LEU A 124 -2.32 -11.76 -0.55
N ARG A 125 -2.30 -12.82 0.26
CA ARG A 125 -1.14 -13.68 0.48
C ARG A 125 -1.55 -15.10 0.11
N PRO A 126 -1.56 -15.48 -1.17
CA PRO A 126 -1.93 -16.84 -1.55
C PRO A 126 -0.89 -17.86 -1.06
N LEU A 127 0.41 -17.54 -1.16
CA LEU A 127 1.54 -18.37 -0.68
C LEU A 127 2.31 -17.67 0.45
N GLN A 128 3.02 -18.42 1.30
CA GLN A 128 3.76 -17.83 2.44
C GLN A 128 4.73 -16.74 2.00
N ASP A 129 5.31 -16.94 0.83
CA ASP A 129 6.38 -16.12 0.27
C ASP A 129 5.87 -15.13 -0.79
N LEU A 130 4.55 -15.06 -1.05
CA LEU A 130 3.96 -14.24 -2.12
C LEU A 130 2.85 -13.34 -1.58
N ARG A 131 2.97 -12.02 -1.84
CA ARG A 131 1.97 -11.00 -1.52
C ARG A 131 1.61 -10.20 -2.76
N PHE A 132 0.32 -9.99 -2.95
CA PHE A 132 -0.25 -9.05 -3.90
C PHE A 132 -0.96 -7.95 -3.13
N ARG A 133 -0.80 -6.71 -3.57
CA ARG A 133 -1.62 -5.58 -3.11
C ARG A 133 -2.17 -4.84 -4.31
N TYR A 134 -3.45 -4.49 -4.25
CA TYR A 134 -4.10 -3.66 -5.25
C TYR A 134 -4.89 -2.56 -4.54
N LEU A 135 -4.63 -1.31 -4.91
CA LEU A 135 -5.33 -0.13 -4.45
C LEU A 135 -5.95 0.55 -5.67
N THR A 136 -7.21 0.94 -5.59
CA THR A 136 -7.86 1.70 -6.67
C THR A 136 -9.04 2.48 -6.14
N GLU A 137 -9.41 3.51 -6.89
CA GLU A 137 -10.61 4.31 -6.69
C GLU A 137 -11.48 4.20 -7.94
N LEU A 138 -12.79 4.19 -7.75
CA LEU A 138 -13.75 4.22 -8.85
C LEU A 138 -14.65 5.44 -8.71
N ASN A 139 -14.53 6.35 -9.66
CA ASN A 139 -15.39 7.51 -9.72
C ASN A 139 -16.81 7.13 -10.11
N VAL A 140 -17.75 7.55 -9.27
CA VAL A 140 -19.18 7.23 -9.44
C VAL A 140 -19.93 8.19 -10.36
N TYR A 141 -19.24 9.22 -10.88
CA TYR A 141 -19.81 10.26 -11.74
C TYR A 141 -19.35 10.16 -13.19
N GLY A 142 -18.81 9.00 -13.59
CA GLY A 142 -18.48 8.70 -14.98
C GLY A 142 -17.06 9.09 -15.40
N GLU A 143 -16.22 9.53 -14.46
CA GLU A 143 -14.80 9.78 -14.78
C GLU A 143 -13.98 8.49 -14.83
N GLY A 144 -14.50 7.33 -14.40
CA GLY A 144 -13.78 6.06 -14.43
C GLY A 144 -12.79 5.89 -13.27
N VAL A 145 -11.61 5.33 -13.52
CA VAL A 145 -10.60 5.07 -12.48
C VAL A 145 -9.54 6.18 -12.49
N PRO A 146 -9.45 7.05 -11.46
CA PRO A 146 -8.47 8.13 -11.43
C PRO A 146 -7.06 7.62 -11.10
N ASN A 147 -6.96 6.56 -10.29
CA ASN A 147 -5.69 5.96 -9.91
C ASN A 147 -5.84 4.46 -9.63
N TYR A 148 -4.76 3.72 -9.85
CA TYR A 148 -4.62 2.38 -9.33
C TYR A 148 -3.16 2.02 -9.13
N GLU A 149 -2.91 1.19 -8.13
CA GLU A 149 -1.59 0.70 -7.76
C GLU A 149 -1.66 -0.81 -7.57
N PHE A 150 -0.75 -1.52 -8.24
CA PHE A 150 -0.59 -2.96 -8.09
C PHE A 150 0.84 -3.25 -7.64
N ARG A 151 0.99 -3.90 -6.48
CA ARG A 151 2.28 -4.30 -5.94
C ARG A 151 2.34 -5.80 -5.77
N THR A 152 3.42 -6.41 -6.24
CA THR A 152 3.72 -7.82 -6.05
C THR A 152 5.05 -7.94 -5.35
N ARG A 153 5.08 -8.76 -4.29
CA ARG A 153 6.32 -9.12 -3.61
C ARG A 153 6.41 -10.62 -3.42
N TYR A 154 7.49 -11.20 -3.90
CA TYR A 154 7.88 -12.56 -3.58
C TYR A 154 9.21 -12.56 -2.82
N THR A 155 9.30 -13.37 -1.77
CA THR A 155 10.52 -13.56 -0.98
C THR A 155 10.69 -15.04 -0.68
N GLY A 156 11.47 -15.72 -1.51
CA GLY A 156 11.69 -17.15 -1.38
C GLY A 156 12.59 -17.51 -0.20
N GLN A 157 12.48 -18.74 0.29
CA GLN A 157 13.22 -19.27 1.44
C GLN A 157 14.76 -19.17 1.34
N ARG A 158 15.31 -19.12 0.12
CA ARG A 158 16.76 -18.94 -0.14
C ARG A 158 17.20 -17.49 -0.23
N GLY A 159 16.35 -16.53 0.14
CA GLY A 159 16.63 -15.09 0.07
C GLY A 159 16.43 -14.47 -1.31
N ASN A 160 15.86 -15.21 -2.26
CA ASN A 160 15.49 -14.69 -3.58
C ASN A 160 14.31 -13.72 -3.43
N ARG A 161 14.34 -12.63 -4.18
CA ARG A 161 13.34 -11.56 -4.12
C ARG A 161 12.86 -11.21 -5.52
N LEU A 162 11.57 -10.96 -5.64
CA LEU A 162 10.98 -10.38 -6.85
C LEU A 162 10.00 -9.31 -6.38
N THR A 163 10.13 -8.11 -6.94
CA THR A 163 9.18 -7.02 -6.74
C THR A 163 8.70 -6.55 -8.10
N LEU A 164 7.40 -6.34 -8.24
CA LEU A 164 6.77 -5.74 -9.40
C LEU A 164 5.73 -4.76 -8.89
N ASP A 165 6.02 -3.47 -9.02
CA ASP A 165 5.14 -2.40 -8.59
C ASP A 165 4.71 -1.58 -9.81
N TYR A 166 3.41 -1.42 -9.98
CA TYR A 166 2.81 -0.68 -11.09
C TYR A 166 1.93 0.41 -10.49
N ARG A 167 2.08 1.64 -10.98
CA ARG A 167 1.35 2.79 -10.48
C ARG A 167 0.81 3.62 -11.63
N TYR A 168 -0.48 3.92 -11.56
CA TYR A 168 -1.15 4.83 -12.47
C TYR A 168 -1.88 5.91 -11.67
N ILE A 169 -1.62 7.16 -12.01
CA ILE A 169 -2.33 8.35 -11.53
C ILE A 169 -2.63 9.19 -12.77
N ARG A 170 -3.91 9.37 -13.07
CA ARG A 170 -4.37 10.10 -14.25
C ARG A 170 -3.71 11.47 -14.36
N GLY A 171 -3.10 11.72 -15.52
CA GLY A 171 -2.47 13.00 -15.84
C GLY A 171 -1.16 13.29 -15.07
N PHE A 172 -0.67 12.36 -14.26
CA PHE A 172 0.49 12.59 -13.42
C PHE A 172 1.55 11.49 -13.50
N ALA A 173 1.17 10.24 -13.25
CA ALA A 173 2.11 9.13 -13.16
C ALA A 173 1.62 7.90 -13.91
N HIS A 174 2.52 7.24 -14.61
CA HIS A 174 2.31 5.93 -15.18
C HIS A 174 3.65 5.22 -15.16
N GLU A 175 3.82 4.37 -14.17
CA GLU A 175 5.14 3.89 -13.71
C GLU A 175 5.11 2.38 -13.53
N LEU A 176 6.24 1.74 -13.85
CA LEU A 176 6.49 0.33 -13.64
C LEU A 176 7.88 0.16 -13.03
N ASP A 177 7.91 -0.35 -11.81
CA ASP A 177 9.13 -0.72 -11.09
C ASP A 177 9.24 -2.23 -11.02
N PHE A 178 10.42 -2.74 -11.36
CA PHE A 178 10.73 -4.15 -11.31
C PHE A 178 12.06 -4.36 -10.61
N ALA A 179 12.11 -5.33 -9.68
CA ALA A 179 13.34 -5.74 -9.05
C ALA A 179 13.43 -7.26 -8.94
N LEU A 180 14.59 -7.82 -9.24
CA LEU A 180 14.91 -9.22 -9.11
C LEU A 180 16.20 -9.38 -8.33
N GLY A 181 16.10 -10.01 -7.16
CA GLY A 181 17.21 -10.35 -6.29
C GLY A 181 17.40 -11.86 -6.18
N THR A 182 18.64 -12.33 -6.23
CA THR A 182 18.97 -13.75 -6.11
C THR A 182 20.22 -13.96 -5.29
N ARG A 183 20.21 -15.00 -4.46
CA ARG A 183 21.39 -15.43 -3.72
C ARG A 183 22.22 -16.36 -4.62
N LEU A 184 23.38 -15.89 -5.04
CA LEU A 184 24.32 -16.64 -5.89
C LEU A 184 25.14 -17.65 -5.06
N SER A 185 25.42 -17.34 -3.79
CA SER A 185 26.04 -18.23 -2.80
C SER A 185 25.69 -17.78 -1.38
N ASP A 186 26.11 -18.52 -0.34
CA ASP A 186 25.84 -18.14 1.06
C ASP A 186 26.36 -16.75 1.46
N ARG A 187 27.31 -16.20 0.69
CA ARG A 187 27.92 -14.88 0.93
C ARG A 187 27.67 -13.89 -0.19
N LEU A 188 27.05 -14.28 -1.31
CA LEU A 188 26.93 -13.42 -2.49
C LEU A 188 25.46 -13.28 -2.89
N PHE A 189 24.98 -12.04 -2.94
CA PHE A 189 23.65 -11.68 -3.38
C PHE A 189 23.76 -10.68 -4.53
N ALA A 190 22.99 -10.89 -5.58
CA ALA A 190 22.89 -9.98 -6.71
C ALA A 190 21.45 -9.51 -6.85
N GLU A 191 21.25 -8.24 -7.17
CA GLU A 191 19.96 -7.64 -7.40
C GLU A 191 20.03 -6.69 -8.59
N ALA A 192 19.05 -6.78 -9.46
CA ALA A 192 18.85 -5.83 -10.54
C ALA A 192 17.48 -5.19 -10.36
N ALA A 193 17.39 -3.87 -10.50
CA ALA A 193 16.14 -3.13 -10.44
C ALA A 193 16.05 -2.13 -11.60
N THR A 194 14.85 -1.89 -12.10
CA THR A 194 14.58 -0.90 -13.13
C THR A 194 13.27 -0.19 -12.82
N ALA A 195 13.25 1.12 -13.07
CA ALA A 195 12.09 1.98 -12.92
C ALA A 195 11.78 2.60 -14.28
N TRP A 196 10.57 2.37 -14.81
CA TRP A 196 10.13 2.84 -16.13
C TRP A 196 8.99 3.83 -15.99
N SER A 197 9.10 4.96 -16.67
CA SER A 197 7.98 5.86 -16.90
C SER A 197 7.30 5.45 -18.20
N LEU A 198 6.13 4.83 -18.09
CA LEU A 198 5.27 4.47 -19.22
C LEU A 198 4.62 5.71 -19.84
N LEU A 199 4.45 6.79 -19.07
CA LEU A 199 3.93 8.06 -19.56
C LEU A 199 4.91 8.73 -20.54
N ALA A 200 6.20 8.72 -20.21
CA ALA A 200 7.26 9.32 -21.02
C ALA A 200 7.97 8.30 -21.93
N ASP A 201 7.51 7.05 -21.96
CA ASP A 201 8.08 5.91 -22.68
C ASP A 201 9.61 5.79 -22.53
N ARG A 202 10.09 5.85 -21.28
CA ARG A 202 11.53 5.82 -20.99
C ARG A 202 11.88 5.21 -19.64
N ILE A 203 13.10 4.71 -19.56
CA ILE A 203 13.70 4.20 -18.33
C ILE A 203 14.15 5.40 -17.47
N VAL A 204 13.64 5.48 -16.25
CA VAL A 204 14.00 6.51 -15.27
C VAL A 204 15.28 6.13 -14.54
N SER A 205 15.39 4.85 -14.14
CA SER A 205 16.61 4.35 -13.52
C SER A 205 16.82 2.85 -13.74
N GLU A 206 18.09 2.45 -13.80
CA GLU A 206 18.55 1.08 -13.74
C GLU A 206 19.56 0.95 -12.61
N ASN A 207 19.37 -0.04 -11.74
CA ASN A 207 20.25 -0.31 -10.61
C ASN A 207 20.72 -1.76 -10.68
N LEU A 208 22.02 -1.97 -10.51
CA LEU A 208 22.59 -3.30 -10.31
C LEU A 208 23.41 -3.27 -9.02
N ARG A 209 23.08 -4.18 -8.12
CA ARG A 209 23.68 -4.30 -6.80
C ARG A 209 24.26 -5.70 -6.61
N LEU A 210 25.52 -5.77 -6.20
CA LEU A 210 26.20 -7.00 -5.81
C LEU A 210 26.69 -6.86 -4.38
N VAL A 211 26.19 -7.72 -3.50
CA VAL A 211 26.51 -7.71 -2.07
C VAL A 211 27.33 -8.96 -1.74
N TYR A 212 28.56 -8.75 -1.30
CA TYR A 212 29.38 -9.78 -0.67
C TYR A 212 29.32 -9.62 0.86
N HIS A 213 28.82 -10.62 1.56
CA HIS A 213 28.53 -10.59 2.99
C HIS A 213 29.11 -11.81 3.71
N PRO A 214 30.41 -11.82 4.05
CA PRO A 214 30.98 -12.73 5.05
C PRO A 214 30.49 -12.40 6.47
N SER A 215 30.92 -13.16 7.48
CA SER A 215 30.26 -13.21 8.79
C SER A 215 30.16 -11.89 9.57
N CYS A 216 31.13 -10.98 9.45
CA CYS A 216 31.21 -9.77 10.30
C CYS A 216 31.30 -8.47 9.51
N TRP A 217 31.19 -8.53 8.18
CA TRP A 217 31.28 -7.35 7.33
C TRP A 217 30.60 -7.63 5.99
N SER A 218 30.24 -6.57 5.28
CA SER A 218 29.77 -6.65 3.90
C SER A 218 30.39 -5.58 3.03
N MET A 219 30.53 -5.89 1.75
CA MET A 219 30.87 -4.95 0.69
C MET A 219 29.74 -4.99 -0.33
N THR A 220 29.16 -3.83 -0.62
CA THR A 220 28.18 -3.63 -1.68
C THR A 220 28.84 -2.89 -2.82
N LEU A 221 28.80 -3.47 -4.00
CA LEU A 221 29.04 -2.79 -5.27
C LEU A 221 27.69 -2.42 -5.86
N GLU A 222 27.49 -1.16 -6.17
CA GLU A 222 26.24 -0.65 -6.72
C GLU A 222 26.53 0.25 -7.92
N THR A 223 25.82 0.01 -9.01
CA THR A 223 25.81 0.90 -10.17
C THR A 223 24.40 1.36 -10.41
N THR A 224 24.21 2.67 -10.48
CA THR A 224 22.92 3.29 -10.77
C THR A 224 23.07 4.14 -12.01
N ARG A 225 22.23 3.89 -13.01
CA ARG A 225 22.15 4.67 -14.23
C ARG A 225 20.78 5.35 -14.27
N THR A 226 20.77 6.67 -14.44
CA THR A 226 19.58 7.45 -14.76
C THR A 226 19.72 8.01 -16.18
N GLU A 227 18.76 8.82 -16.61
CA GLU A 227 18.84 9.52 -17.90
C GLU A 227 20.03 10.51 -17.93
N GLU A 228 20.33 11.15 -16.80
CA GLU A 228 21.28 12.26 -16.71
C GLU A 228 22.68 11.84 -16.25
N ASP A 229 22.79 10.73 -15.51
CA ASP A 229 24.01 10.39 -14.77
C ASP A 229 24.20 8.88 -14.64
N GLN A 230 25.45 8.48 -14.42
CA GLN A 230 25.84 7.13 -14.10
C GLN A 230 26.77 7.13 -12.89
N ARG A 231 26.34 6.47 -11.82
CA ARG A 231 27.02 6.44 -10.53
C ARG A 231 27.51 5.04 -10.21
N PHE A 232 28.72 4.96 -9.66
CA PHE A 232 29.31 3.75 -9.14
C PHE A 232 29.65 3.95 -7.68
N MET A 233 29.19 3.05 -6.82
CA MET A 233 29.41 3.11 -5.38
C MET A 233 30.00 1.79 -4.87
N VAL A 234 30.96 1.92 -3.96
CA VAL A 234 31.51 0.81 -3.17
C VAL A 234 31.28 1.14 -1.71
N ILE A 235 30.45 0.35 -1.04
CA ILE A 235 30.02 0.59 0.33
C ILE A 235 30.54 -0.56 1.20
N PHE A 236 31.31 -0.25 2.24
CA PHE A 236 31.75 -1.22 3.26
C PHE A 236 30.92 -1.05 4.53
N SER A 237 30.38 -2.13 5.06
CA SER A 237 29.64 -2.15 6.33
C SER A 237 30.24 -3.18 7.27
N LEU A 238 30.33 -2.87 8.57
CA LEU A 238 30.88 -3.74 9.60
C LEU A 238 29.76 -4.11 10.59
N ASP A 239 29.42 -5.39 10.70
CA ASP A 239 28.39 -5.84 11.64
C ASP A 239 28.92 -5.71 13.07
N GLY A 240 28.38 -4.77 13.83
CA GLY A 240 28.78 -4.47 15.21
C GLY A 240 29.26 -3.03 15.45
N ILE A 241 29.47 -2.24 14.40
CA ILE A 241 29.68 -0.79 14.48
C ILE A 241 28.66 -0.21 13.49
N GLY A 242 27.54 0.30 13.99
CA GLY A 242 26.42 0.78 13.17
C GLY A 242 26.89 1.66 12.01
N THR A 243 26.18 1.63 10.89
CA THR A 243 26.49 2.35 9.64
C THR A 243 27.10 3.73 9.88
N VAL A 244 28.42 3.81 9.78
CA VAL A 244 29.18 5.05 9.79
C VAL A 244 29.35 5.42 8.33
N PHE A 245 28.98 6.65 7.96
CA PHE A 245 29.06 7.27 6.62
C PHE A 245 27.81 7.19 5.73
N GLU A 246 26.84 8.07 6.02
CA GLU A 246 26.15 8.82 4.96
C GLU A 246 26.89 10.17 4.79
N TRP A 247 27.45 10.41 3.60
CA TRP A 247 28.02 11.69 3.18
C TRP A 247 27.41 12.07 1.82
N GLY A 248 26.55 13.09 1.83
CA GLY A 248 26.14 13.92 0.68
C GLY A 248 25.25 13.23 -0.37
N SER A 249 24.25 13.88 -0.96
CA SER A 249 24.05 15.31 -1.16
C SER A 249 22.58 15.73 -0.95
N ARG A 250 22.44 17.00 -0.59
CA ARG A 250 21.22 17.80 -0.77
C ARG A 250 20.78 17.85 -2.22
#